data_AF-A0A3D1W7T2-F1
#
_entry.id   AF-A0A3D1W7T2-F1
#
_cell.length_a   1.000
_cell.length_b   1.000
_cell.length_c   1.000
_cell.angle_alpha   90.00
_cell.angle_beta   90.00
_cell.angle_gamma   90.00
#
_symmetry.space_group_name_H-M   'P 1'
#
loop_
_entity.id
_entity.type
_entity.pdbx_description
1 polymer ?
#
loop_
_entity_poly.entity_id
_entity_poly.type
_entity_poly.pdbx_seq_one_letter_code
_entity_poly.pdbx_strand_id
1 'polypeptide(L)'
;MRRISPPPRRQHRMVRRYSYARGGLGVRSGQRLSSSGDSLGGQSLMRIFIDTEFSDFKNPQLISIALVDEDWREFYAELPVDRTRCNQFVIDNVLPLLGRELDAQCSGPEELHARINAWLLPLEDKKPDLCYDFEGDWILFSQAMLNQVPAWLTPVNVYRHIDPLTFQAYQYVNHLPQHHALYDARANKRAFNPAFIRDDSPLFPKSR
;
A
#
# COMPACT_ATOMS: atom_id res chain seq x y z
N MET A 1 -33.08 42.65 -4.23
CA MET A 1 -32.76 41.52 -3.32
C MET A 1 -32.39 40.30 -4.14
N ARG A 2 -31.09 40.00 -4.32
CA ARG A 2 -30.63 38.78 -4.99
C ARG A 2 -30.25 37.76 -3.92
N ARG A 3 -30.94 36.62 -3.87
CA ARG A 3 -30.57 35.49 -3.02
C ARG A 3 -29.34 34.83 -3.63
N ILE A 4 -28.20 34.95 -2.95
CA ILE A 4 -26.98 34.23 -3.28
C ILE A 4 -27.16 32.81 -2.76
N SER A 5 -27.24 31.83 -3.67
CA SER A 5 -27.22 30.42 -3.32
C SER A 5 -25.87 30.07 -2.69
N PRO A 6 -25.83 29.28 -1.60
CA PRO A 6 -24.57 28.87 -1.00
C PRO A 6 -23.81 27.94 -1.97
N PRO A 7 -22.46 27.95 -1.96
CA PRO A 7 -21.68 27.05 -2.79
C PRO A 7 -21.94 25.59 -2.41
N PRO A 8 -21.89 24.65 -3.37
CA PRO A 8 -22.12 23.25 -3.09
C PRO A 8 -21.06 22.73 -2.11
N ARG A 9 -21.54 22.00 -1.10
CA ARG A 9 -20.74 21.41 -0.02
C ARG A 9 -19.61 20.53 -0.57
N ARG A 10 -18.41 20.74 -0.02
CA ARG A 10 -17.18 19.96 -0.20
C ARG A 10 -17.46 18.46 -0.38
N GLN A 11 -17.08 17.90 -1.53
CA GLN A 11 -16.93 16.44 -1.69
C GLN A 11 -15.64 15.99 -0.99
N HIS A 12 -15.65 15.96 0.34
CA HIS A 12 -14.63 15.26 1.13
C HIS A 12 -14.90 13.75 1.06
N ARG A 13 -14.36 13.03 0.06
CA ARG A 13 -14.07 11.59 0.18
C ARG A 13 -13.24 11.09 -1.01
N MET A 14 -11.98 11.50 -1.05
CA MET A 14 -10.96 10.72 -1.72
C MET A 14 -9.69 10.88 -0.91
N VAL A 15 -9.62 10.10 0.16
CA VAL A 15 -8.41 9.94 0.95
C VAL A 15 -8.33 8.44 1.12
N ARG A 16 -7.26 7.78 0.68
CA ARG A 16 -6.84 6.50 1.25
C ARG A 16 -6.67 6.79 2.76
N ARG A 17 -7.75 6.60 3.55
CA ARG A 17 -7.92 7.29 4.85
C ARG A 17 -7.03 6.65 5.91
N TYR A 18 -5.90 7.31 6.18
CA TYR A 18 -5.32 7.37 7.53
C TYR A 18 -5.50 8.74 8.20
N SER A 19 -6.47 9.55 7.77
CA SER A 19 -6.84 10.78 8.47
C SER A 19 -7.94 10.52 9.50
N TYR A 20 -7.57 10.42 10.79
CA TYR A 20 -8.24 10.96 12.00
C TYR A 20 -7.80 10.20 13.26
N ALA A 21 -6.95 10.83 14.09
CA ALA A 21 -7.06 10.83 15.56
C ALA A 21 -6.11 11.87 16.18
N ARG A 22 -6.59 13.12 16.32
CA ARG A 22 -6.08 13.99 17.40
C ARG A 22 -6.84 13.60 18.66
N GLY A 23 -6.14 13.16 19.70
CA GLY A 23 -6.73 13.03 21.02
C GLY A 23 -5.89 12.20 22.00
N GLY A 24 -5.35 12.87 23.02
CA GLY A 24 -5.15 12.28 24.34
C GLY A 24 -3.77 11.69 24.64
N LEU A 25 -2.89 12.53 25.19
CA LEU A 25 -1.73 12.11 25.97
C LEU A 25 -2.17 11.26 27.17
N GLY A 26 -1.55 10.10 27.33
CA GLY A 26 -1.70 9.24 28.50
C GLY A 26 -0.43 8.42 28.70
N VAL A 27 0.60 9.02 29.29
CA VAL A 27 1.81 8.32 29.73
C VAL A 27 1.46 7.48 30.95
N ARG A 28 1.66 6.16 30.89
CA ARG A 28 1.87 5.32 32.08
C ARG A 28 3.04 4.37 31.88
N SER A 29 3.90 4.43 32.87
CA SER A 29 5.15 3.73 33.08
C SER A 29 4.99 2.26 33.46
N GLY A 30 5.90 1.43 32.97
CA GLY A 30 6.52 0.32 33.71
C GLY A 30 5.75 -1.00 33.77
N GLN A 31 6.31 -2.06 33.17
CA GLN A 31 7.00 -3.11 33.94
C GLN A 31 7.67 -4.12 33.00
N ARG A 32 8.87 -4.53 33.41
CA ARG A 32 9.75 -5.52 32.80
C ARG A 32 9.25 -6.90 33.22
N LEU A 33 8.95 -7.78 32.28
CA LEU A 33 8.84 -9.21 32.54
C LEU A 33 9.69 -9.97 31.54
N SER A 34 10.73 -10.59 32.09
CA SER A 34 11.53 -11.65 31.50
C SER A 34 10.72 -12.94 31.43
N SER A 35 10.67 -13.58 30.27
CA SER A 35 10.58 -15.04 30.20
C SER A 35 10.99 -15.53 28.83
N SER A 36 12.08 -16.29 28.86
CA SER A 36 12.51 -17.32 27.92
C SER A 36 11.34 -18.12 27.33
N GLY A 37 11.35 -18.28 26.00
CA GLY A 37 10.41 -19.11 25.27
C GLY A 37 10.97 -19.44 23.89
N ASP A 38 11.17 -20.72 23.66
CA ASP A 38 11.63 -21.42 22.46
C ASP A 38 11.59 -20.63 21.15
N SER A 39 12.79 -20.43 20.59
CA SER A 39 13.00 -20.13 19.18
C SER A 39 12.64 -21.35 18.32
N LEU A 40 11.34 -21.58 18.13
CA LEU A 40 10.86 -22.20 16.90
C LEU A 40 11.29 -21.26 15.77
N GLY A 41 12.24 -21.72 14.95
CA GLY A 41 12.70 -21.02 13.76
C GLY A 41 11.52 -20.78 12.82
N GLY A 42 10.83 -19.66 13.03
CA GLY A 42 9.90 -19.11 12.06
C GLY A 42 10.75 -18.77 10.86
N GLN A 43 10.59 -19.53 9.77
CA GLN A 43 11.10 -19.08 8.48
C GLN A 43 10.63 -17.64 8.31
N SER A 44 11.57 -16.72 8.09
CA SER A 44 11.22 -15.36 7.70
C SER A 44 10.46 -15.48 6.38
N LEU A 45 9.13 -15.45 6.45
CA LEU A 45 8.28 -15.45 5.26
C LEU A 45 8.71 -14.25 4.41
N MET A 46 9.10 -14.50 3.16
CA MET A 46 9.43 -13.45 2.22
C MET A 46 8.15 -12.68 1.89
N ARG A 47 8.18 -11.36 1.98
CA ARG A 47 7.05 -10.49 1.65
C ARG A 47 7.42 -9.47 0.60
N ILE A 48 6.42 -9.06 -0.17
CA ILE A 48 6.49 -7.97 -1.12
C ILE A 48 5.32 -7.05 -0.83
N PHE A 49 5.60 -5.81 -0.43
CA PHE A 49 4.58 -4.79 -0.21
C PHE A 49 4.32 -4.06 -1.51
N ILE A 50 3.04 -3.99 -1.90
CA ILE A 50 2.60 -3.26 -3.08
C ILE A 50 1.73 -2.08 -2.71
N ASP A 51 1.77 -1.07 -3.56
CA ASP A 51 0.80 0.01 -3.60
C ASP A 51 0.63 0.46 -5.05
N THR A 52 -0.53 1.03 -5.38
CA THR A 52 -0.82 1.56 -6.72
C THR A 52 -1.48 2.93 -6.64
N GLU A 53 -1.26 3.74 -7.67
CA GLU A 53 -2.07 4.94 -7.90
C GLU A 53 -2.91 4.77 -9.16
N PHE A 54 -4.14 5.31 -9.16
CA PHE A 54 -5.11 5.08 -10.22
C PHE A 54 -6.06 6.25 -10.47
N SER A 55 -6.71 6.27 -11.65
CA SER A 55 -7.49 7.41 -12.18
C SER A 55 -8.70 7.83 -11.34
N ASP A 56 -9.50 6.86 -10.86
CA ASP A 56 -10.70 7.06 -10.06
C ASP A 56 -11.24 5.74 -9.48
N PHE A 57 -12.18 5.82 -8.53
CA PHE A 57 -12.75 4.64 -7.86
C PHE A 57 -13.87 3.92 -8.63
N LYS A 58 -14.46 4.52 -9.67
CA LYS A 58 -15.57 3.92 -10.43
C LYS A 58 -15.06 3.03 -11.55
N ASN A 59 -14.01 3.46 -12.25
CA ASN A 59 -13.36 2.72 -13.30
C ASN A 59 -11.83 2.88 -13.21
N PRO A 60 -11.21 2.28 -12.18
CA PRO A 60 -9.79 2.46 -11.91
C PRO A 60 -8.92 2.11 -13.10
N GLN A 61 -8.08 3.04 -13.54
CA GLN A 61 -6.96 2.77 -14.43
C GLN A 61 -5.65 2.98 -13.69
N LEU A 62 -4.77 2.00 -13.78
CA LEU A 62 -3.44 2.07 -13.20
C LEU A 62 -2.65 3.26 -13.77
N ILE A 63 -2.13 4.09 -12.88
CA ILE A 63 -1.23 5.21 -13.18
C ILE A 63 0.20 4.83 -12.82
N SER A 64 0.42 4.30 -11.61
CA SER A 64 1.73 3.83 -11.18
C SER A 64 1.60 2.68 -10.20
N ILE A 65 2.64 1.85 -10.10
CA ILE A 65 2.71 0.68 -9.23
C ILE A 65 4.10 0.56 -8.62
N ALA A 66 4.14 0.17 -7.35
CA ALA A 66 5.39 -0.14 -6.66
C ALA A 66 5.36 -1.53 -6.02
N LEU A 67 6.53 -2.15 -5.95
CA LEU A 67 6.78 -3.36 -5.18
C LEU A 67 8.02 -3.12 -4.32
N VAL A 68 7.95 -3.46 -3.03
CA VAL A 68 9.09 -3.38 -2.10
C VAL A 68 9.19 -4.69 -1.35
N ASP A 69 10.29 -5.43 -1.54
CA ASP A 69 10.48 -6.71 -0.84
C ASP A 69 11.11 -6.54 0.56
N GLU A 70 11.15 -7.61 1.36
CA GLU A 70 11.72 -7.60 2.72
C GLU A 70 13.16 -7.05 2.81
N ASP A 71 13.95 -7.26 1.75
CA ASP A 71 15.34 -6.82 1.64
C ASP A 71 15.46 -5.35 1.16
N TRP A 72 14.34 -4.64 1.04
CA TRP A 72 14.24 -3.28 0.50
C TRP A 72 14.68 -3.17 -0.96
N ARG A 73 14.59 -4.27 -1.73
CA ARG A 73 14.65 -4.16 -3.18
C ARG A 73 13.35 -3.54 -3.66
N GLU A 74 13.46 -2.65 -4.63
CA GLU A 74 12.34 -1.83 -5.06
C GLU A 74 12.08 -2.00 -6.56
N PHE A 75 10.82 -1.90 -6.91
CA PHE A 75 10.33 -1.72 -8.26
C PHE A 75 9.36 -0.55 -8.24
N TYR A 76 9.47 0.33 -9.22
CA TYR A 76 8.48 1.37 -9.45
C TYR A 76 8.32 1.58 -10.95
N ALA A 77 7.07 1.73 -11.38
CA ALA A 77 6.74 2.01 -12.77
C ALA A 77 5.53 2.93 -12.90
N GLU A 78 5.56 3.77 -13.92
CA GLU A 78 4.53 4.73 -14.30
C GLU A 78 4.02 4.41 -15.71
N LEU A 79 2.70 4.46 -15.91
CA LEU A 79 2.06 4.26 -17.21
C LEU A 79 1.63 5.61 -17.82
N PRO A 80 1.47 5.70 -19.15
CA PRO A 80 0.91 6.88 -19.79
C PRO A 80 -0.50 7.19 -19.26
N VAL A 81 -0.72 8.42 -18.82
CA VAL A 81 -1.97 8.82 -18.15
C VAL A 81 -2.90 9.58 -19.09
N ASP A 82 -4.13 9.08 -19.26
CA ASP A 82 -5.23 9.87 -19.81
C ASP A 82 -5.83 10.77 -18.70
N ARG A 83 -5.44 12.05 -18.73
CA ARG A 83 -5.90 13.05 -17.76
C ARG A 83 -7.41 13.23 -17.74
N THR A 84 -8.13 12.94 -18.84
CA THR A 84 -9.59 13.09 -18.91
C THR A 84 -10.33 12.06 -18.07
N ARG A 85 -9.66 10.96 -17.73
CA ARG A 85 -10.16 9.89 -16.88
C ARG A 85 -9.80 10.08 -15.41
N CYS A 86 -8.92 11.04 -15.11
CA CYS A 86 -8.54 11.36 -13.74
C CYS A 86 -9.58 12.27 -13.10
N ASN A 87 -9.98 11.95 -11.87
CA ASN A 87 -10.73 12.90 -11.07
C ASN A 87 -9.82 14.03 -10.53
N GLN A 88 -10.45 15.06 -9.96
CA GLN A 88 -9.73 16.25 -9.48
C GLN A 88 -8.68 15.94 -8.41
N PHE A 89 -8.96 14.97 -7.52
CA PHE A 89 -8.00 14.60 -6.47
C PHE A 89 -6.71 14.02 -7.05
N VAL A 90 -6.82 13.12 -8.05
CA VAL A 90 -5.68 12.52 -8.73
C VAL A 90 -4.88 13.59 -9.49
N ILE A 91 -5.56 14.50 -10.17
CA ILE A 91 -4.93 15.61 -10.89
C ILE A 91 -4.10 16.48 -9.94
N ASP A 92 -4.62 16.77 -8.75
CA ASP A 92 -3.99 17.69 -7.81
C ASP A 92 -2.91 17.04 -6.94
N ASN A 93 -3.01 15.74 -6.65
CA ASN A 93 -2.18 15.08 -5.64
C ASN A 93 -1.31 13.93 -6.16
N VAL A 94 -1.70 13.24 -7.24
CA VAL A 94 -0.95 12.08 -7.78
C VAL A 94 -0.10 12.51 -8.98
N LEU A 95 -0.72 13.12 -9.99
CA LEU A 95 -0.03 13.47 -11.24
C LEU A 95 1.19 14.38 -11.05
N PRO A 96 1.22 15.35 -10.11
CA PRO A 96 2.41 16.17 -9.86
C PRO A 96 3.58 15.41 -9.22
N LEU A 97 3.37 14.16 -8.83
CA LEU A 97 4.40 13.30 -8.23
C LEU A 97 5.07 12.37 -9.24
N LEU A 98 4.52 12.25 -10.45
CA LEU A 98 5.09 11.44 -11.53
C LEU A 98 6.41 12.03 -12.06
N GLY A 99 7.26 11.17 -12.63
CA GLY A 99 8.54 11.53 -13.23
C GLY A 99 9.64 11.90 -12.23
N ARG A 100 9.46 11.56 -10.95
CA ARG A 100 10.46 11.81 -9.89
C ARG A 100 11.50 10.71 -9.78
N GLU A 101 11.12 9.49 -10.10
CA GLU A 101 11.99 8.32 -10.08
C GLU A 101 12.58 8.08 -11.48
N LEU A 102 13.89 7.83 -11.55
CA LEU A 102 14.59 7.55 -12.81
C LEU A 102 14.11 6.22 -13.40
N ASP A 103 13.99 6.18 -14.73
CA ASP A 103 13.62 4.98 -15.50
C ASP A 103 12.28 4.32 -15.13
N ALA A 104 11.40 5.06 -14.44
CA ALA A 104 10.09 4.58 -14.02
C ALA A 104 9.07 4.47 -15.18
N GLN A 105 9.25 5.22 -16.27
CA GLN A 105 8.28 5.23 -17.37
C GLN A 105 8.19 3.87 -18.06
N CYS A 106 6.97 3.39 -18.28
CA CYS A 106 6.62 2.25 -19.13
C CYS A 106 5.85 2.75 -20.36
N SER A 107 6.11 2.16 -21.52
CA SER A 107 5.38 2.45 -22.76
C SER A 107 3.93 1.92 -22.76
N GLY A 108 3.64 0.90 -21.96
CA GLY A 108 2.30 0.32 -21.85
C GLY A 108 2.24 -0.96 -21.01
N PRO A 109 1.07 -1.65 -21.01
CA PRO A 109 0.84 -2.83 -20.16
C PRO A 109 1.80 -4.00 -20.39
N GLU A 110 2.18 -4.28 -21.64
CA GLU A 110 3.08 -5.40 -21.99
C GLU A 110 4.49 -5.20 -21.42
N GLU A 111 5.03 -3.99 -21.53
CA GLU A 111 6.33 -3.66 -20.94
C GLU A 111 6.26 -3.73 -19.42
N LEU A 112 5.19 -3.20 -18.82
CA LEU A 112 4.97 -3.27 -17.39
C LEU A 112 4.94 -4.73 -16.89
N HIS A 113 4.16 -5.58 -17.55
CA HIS A 113 4.08 -7.01 -17.24
C HIS A 113 5.45 -7.69 -17.33
N ALA A 114 6.21 -7.45 -18.40
CA ALA A 114 7.55 -8.02 -18.56
C ALA A 114 8.52 -7.55 -17.46
N ARG A 115 8.48 -6.26 -17.12
CA ARG A 115 9.33 -5.67 -16.07
C ARG A 115 8.99 -6.20 -14.67
N ILE A 116 7.71 -6.34 -14.34
CA ILE A 116 7.29 -6.92 -13.06
C ILE A 116 7.73 -8.38 -12.98
N ASN A 117 7.52 -9.19 -14.03
CA ASN A 117 8.00 -10.57 -14.06
C ASN A 117 9.52 -10.68 -13.89
N ALA A 118 10.29 -9.85 -14.60
CA ALA A 118 11.74 -9.83 -14.48
C ALA A 118 12.19 -9.47 -13.05
N TRP A 119 11.49 -8.54 -12.40
CA TRP A 119 11.76 -8.18 -11.01
C TRP A 119 11.38 -9.29 -10.04
N LEU A 120 10.28 -10.01 -10.29
CA LEU A 120 9.76 -11.09 -9.44
C LEU A 120 10.56 -12.39 -9.56
N LEU A 121 11.11 -12.69 -10.73
CA LEU A 121 11.75 -13.98 -11.04
C LEU A 121 12.80 -14.44 -10.01
N PRO A 122 13.70 -13.58 -9.49
CA PRO A 122 14.66 -13.99 -8.46
C PRO A 122 14.05 -14.41 -7.11
N LEU A 123 12.75 -14.20 -6.91
CA LEU A 123 12.03 -14.51 -5.67
C LEU A 123 11.16 -15.77 -5.76
N GLU A 124 11.10 -16.45 -6.91
CA GLU A 124 10.20 -17.59 -7.14
C GLU A 124 10.37 -18.70 -6.09
N ASP A 125 11.62 -19.11 -5.80
CA ASP A 125 11.91 -20.15 -4.80
C ASP A 125 11.51 -19.76 -3.37
N LYS A 126 11.42 -18.45 -3.09
CA LYS A 126 11.03 -17.93 -1.78
C LYS A 126 9.51 -17.93 -1.58
N LYS A 127 8.72 -18.07 -2.66
CA LYS A 127 7.24 -18.08 -2.65
C LYS A 127 6.64 -16.97 -1.78
N PRO A 128 6.90 -15.69 -2.11
CA PRO A 128 6.57 -14.59 -1.21
C PRO A 128 5.06 -14.33 -1.08
N ASP A 129 4.70 -13.80 0.08
CA ASP A 129 3.41 -13.15 0.28
C ASP A 129 3.42 -11.78 -0.41
N LEU A 130 2.44 -11.53 -1.26
CA LEU A 130 2.20 -10.24 -1.90
C LEU A 130 1.22 -9.43 -1.03
N CYS A 131 1.76 -8.52 -0.22
CA CYS A 131 1.05 -7.74 0.77
C CYS A 131 0.46 -6.46 0.16
N TYR A 132 -0.84 -6.27 0.30
CA TYR A 132 -1.57 -5.06 -0.12
C TYR A 132 -2.50 -4.58 0.99
N ASP A 133 -2.76 -3.28 1.12
CA ASP A 133 -3.64 -2.73 2.16
C ASP A 133 -5.01 -2.27 1.61
N PHE A 134 -5.21 -2.34 0.30
CA PHE A 134 -6.50 -2.07 -0.33
C PHE A 134 -6.80 -3.03 -1.49
N GLU A 135 -8.02 -3.57 -1.53
CA GLU A 135 -8.44 -4.56 -2.54
C GLU A 135 -8.27 -4.08 -3.98
N GLY A 136 -8.39 -2.77 -4.23
CA GLY A 136 -8.15 -2.21 -5.55
C GLY A 136 -6.71 -2.37 -6.02
N ASP A 137 -5.73 -2.35 -5.11
CA ASP A 137 -4.32 -2.57 -5.45
C ASP A 137 -4.09 -4.00 -5.93
N TRP A 138 -4.73 -4.97 -5.29
CA TRP A 138 -4.67 -6.37 -5.74
C TRP A 138 -5.28 -6.57 -7.14
N ILE A 139 -6.44 -5.94 -7.38
CA ILE A 139 -7.10 -5.99 -8.70
C ILE A 139 -6.20 -5.35 -9.77
N LEU A 140 -5.64 -4.17 -9.49
CA LEU A 140 -4.78 -3.43 -10.41
C LEU A 140 -3.44 -4.15 -10.65
N PHE A 141 -2.86 -4.77 -9.62
CA PHE A 141 -1.70 -5.65 -9.75
C PHE A 141 -2.01 -6.83 -10.67
N SER A 142 -3.15 -7.50 -10.45
CA SER A 142 -3.56 -8.63 -11.29
C SER A 142 -3.73 -8.22 -12.75
N GLN A 143 -4.28 -7.03 -13.01
CA GLN A 143 -4.40 -6.46 -14.34
C GLN A 143 -3.03 -6.09 -14.95
N ALA A 144 -2.11 -5.53 -14.17
CA ALA A 144 -0.74 -5.27 -14.59
C ALA A 144 0.01 -6.56 -14.95
N MET A 145 -0.37 -7.67 -14.31
CA MET A 145 0.08 -9.02 -14.63
C MET A 145 -0.69 -9.68 -15.79
N LEU A 146 -1.50 -8.94 -16.54
CA LEU A 146 -2.38 -9.46 -17.60
C LEU A 146 -3.28 -10.61 -17.15
N ASN A 147 -3.64 -10.62 -15.86
CA ASN A 147 -4.35 -11.70 -15.15
C ASN A 147 -3.61 -13.05 -15.17
N GLN A 148 -2.29 -13.03 -15.33
CA GLN A 148 -1.37 -14.18 -15.30
C GLN A 148 -0.47 -14.10 -14.06
N VAL A 149 -1.07 -13.86 -12.89
CA VAL A 149 -0.31 -13.81 -11.63
C VAL A 149 0.32 -15.20 -11.37
N PRO A 150 1.64 -15.29 -11.12
CA PRO A 150 2.29 -16.57 -10.81
C PRO A 150 1.66 -17.25 -9.59
N ALA A 151 1.40 -18.56 -9.69
CA ALA A 151 0.72 -19.32 -8.64
C ALA A 151 1.50 -19.44 -7.32
N TRP A 152 2.79 -19.09 -7.34
CA TRP A 152 3.66 -19.07 -6.17
C TRP A 152 3.62 -17.76 -5.38
N LEU A 153 2.92 -16.73 -5.88
CA LEU A 153 2.61 -15.52 -5.13
C LEU A 153 1.33 -15.72 -4.31
N THR A 154 1.40 -15.47 -3.01
CA THR A 154 0.23 -15.54 -2.13
C THR A 154 -0.29 -14.13 -1.85
N PRO A 155 -1.46 -13.71 -2.37
CA PRO A 155 -2.01 -12.40 -2.05
C PRO A 155 -2.45 -12.35 -0.58
N VAL A 156 -2.02 -11.33 0.15
CA VAL A 156 -2.36 -11.13 1.57
C VAL A 156 -2.81 -9.68 1.78
N ASN A 157 -4.08 -9.49 2.16
CA ASN A 157 -4.55 -8.18 2.60
C ASN A 157 -3.99 -7.88 4.00
N VAL A 158 -3.10 -6.89 4.10
CA VAL A 158 -2.42 -6.51 5.35
C VAL A 158 -2.99 -5.26 6.00
N TYR A 159 -4.11 -4.71 5.53
CA TYR A 159 -4.71 -3.46 6.04
C TYR A 159 -4.79 -3.40 7.57
N ARG A 160 -5.22 -4.51 8.21
CA ARG A 160 -5.38 -4.59 9.68
C ARG A 160 -4.07 -4.75 10.44
N HIS A 161 -2.97 -4.92 9.73
CA HIS A 161 -1.63 -5.18 10.28
C HIS A 161 -0.67 -4.01 10.03
N ILE A 162 -1.14 -2.95 9.38
CA ILE A 162 -0.39 -1.69 9.22
C ILE A 162 -0.64 -0.81 10.44
N ASP A 163 0.42 -0.43 11.16
CA ASP A 163 0.34 0.60 12.19
C ASP A 163 0.26 2.00 11.54
N PRO A 164 -0.89 2.69 11.61
CA PRO A 164 -1.07 3.97 10.94
C PRO A 164 -0.15 5.07 11.46
N LEU A 165 0.28 5.00 12.73
CA LEU A 165 1.19 5.99 13.29
C LEU A 165 2.61 5.80 12.75
N THR A 166 3.09 4.55 12.66
CA THR A 166 4.39 4.24 12.06
C THR A 166 4.40 4.60 10.58
N PHE A 167 3.32 4.35 9.84
CA PHE A 167 3.17 4.73 8.43
C PHE A 167 3.37 6.24 8.24
N GLN A 168 2.61 7.05 8.98
CA GLN A 168 2.67 8.51 8.89
C GLN A 168 4.02 9.06 9.35
N ALA A 169 4.58 8.51 10.44
CA ALA A 169 5.88 8.91 10.94
C ALA A 169 6.99 8.66 9.92
N TYR A 170 6.94 7.54 9.20
CA TYR A 170 7.90 7.23 8.14
C TYR A 170 7.84 8.25 7.01
N GLN A 171 6.64 8.56 6.48
CA GLN A 171 6.50 9.56 5.43
C GLN A 171 7.00 10.94 5.88
N TYR A 172 6.62 11.36 7.09
CA TYR A 172 6.98 12.66 7.64
C TYR A 172 8.49 12.83 7.82
N VAL A 173 9.16 11.87 8.46
CA VAL A 173 10.60 11.94 8.75
C VAL A 173 11.45 11.91 7.48
N ASN A 174 10.96 11.23 6.43
CA ASN A 174 11.67 11.13 5.16
C ASN A 174 11.24 12.21 4.14
N HIS A 175 10.38 13.15 4.52
CA HIS A 175 9.84 14.19 3.63
C HIS A 175 9.18 13.63 2.36
N LEU A 176 8.55 12.46 2.46
CA LEU A 176 7.90 11.81 1.33
C LEU A 176 6.45 12.33 1.20
N PRO A 177 6.06 12.85 0.02
CA PRO A 177 4.66 13.18 -0.24
C PRO A 177 3.80 11.92 -0.19
N GLN A 178 2.56 12.07 0.25
CA GLN A 178 1.55 11.01 0.13
C GLN A 178 1.12 10.85 -1.32
N HIS A 179 0.57 9.69 -1.65
CA HIS A 179 -0.02 9.40 -2.97
C HIS A 179 1.01 9.20 -4.09
N HIS A 180 2.17 8.66 -3.70
CA HIS A 180 3.19 8.17 -4.61
C HIS A 180 3.44 6.70 -4.27
N ALA A 181 3.14 5.80 -5.22
CA ALA A 181 3.03 4.38 -4.92
C ALA A 181 4.30 3.79 -4.28
N LEU A 182 5.50 4.22 -4.70
CA LEU A 182 6.75 3.75 -4.07
C LEU A 182 6.88 4.17 -2.61
N TYR A 183 6.44 5.38 -2.28
CA TYR A 183 6.58 5.92 -0.93
C TYR A 183 5.55 5.28 0.01
N ASP A 184 4.36 5.03 -0.52
CA ASP A 184 3.29 4.35 0.21
C ASP A 184 3.62 2.87 0.41
N ALA A 185 4.20 2.17 -0.58
CA ALA A 185 4.71 0.80 -0.42
C ALA A 185 5.85 0.70 0.60
N ARG A 186 6.82 1.63 0.58
CA ARG A 186 7.88 1.73 1.61
C ARG A 186 7.30 1.94 3.01
N ALA A 187 6.32 2.83 3.12
CA ALA A 187 5.65 3.12 4.39
C ALA A 187 4.84 1.92 4.90
N ASN A 188 4.14 1.20 4.02
CA ASN A 188 3.45 -0.05 4.33
C ASN A 188 4.42 -1.11 4.88
N LYS A 189 5.54 -1.34 4.20
CA LYS A 189 6.59 -2.25 4.72
C LYS A 189 7.08 -1.85 6.10
N ARG A 190 7.32 -0.56 6.32
CA ARG A 190 7.83 -0.06 7.60
C ARG A 190 6.82 -0.23 8.74
N ALA A 191 5.55 -0.02 8.43
CA ALA A 191 4.43 -0.01 9.38
C ALA A 191 3.79 -1.38 9.60
N PHE A 192 4.11 -2.36 8.77
CA PHE A 192 3.59 -3.70 8.90
C PHE A 192 4.12 -4.38 10.17
N ASN A 193 3.19 -4.91 10.97
CA ASN A 193 3.50 -5.68 12.16
C ASN A 193 2.86 -7.08 12.07
N PRO A 194 3.66 -8.14 11.85
CA PRO A 194 3.16 -9.51 11.71
C PRO A 194 2.60 -10.09 13.01
N ALA A 195 2.84 -9.48 14.17
CA ALA A 195 2.22 -9.91 15.42
C ALA A 195 0.69 -9.81 15.38
N PHE A 196 0.14 -8.94 14.54
CA PHE A 196 -1.31 -8.82 14.35
C PHE A 196 -1.90 -9.92 13.45
N ILE A 197 -1.09 -10.69 12.70
CA ILE A 197 -1.57 -11.84 11.89
C ILE A 197 -1.98 -13.03 12.77
N ARG A 198 -1.44 -13.12 13.99
CA ARG A 198 -1.71 -14.24 14.91
C ARG A 198 -2.97 -14.05 15.76
N ASP A 199 -3.64 -12.91 15.66
CA ASP A 199 -4.84 -12.59 16.44
C ASP A 199 -6.14 -12.69 15.62
N ASP A 200 -6.24 -13.72 14.78
CA ASP A 200 -7.52 -14.19 14.22
C ASP A 200 -8.23 -15.16 15.18
N SER A 201 -7.81 -15.20 16.45
CA SER A 201 -8.54 -15.91 17.49
C SER A 201 -9.88 -15.20 17.70
N PRO A 202 -11.03 -15.89 17.62
CA PRO A 202 -12.32 -15.24 17.81
C PRO A 202 -12.37 -14.56 19.18
N LEU A 203 -12.63 -13.25 19.18
CA LEU A 203 -12.74 -12.39 20.37
C LEU A 203 -13.87 -12.78 21.36
N PHE A 204 -14.56 -13.89 21.11
CA PHE A 204 -15.59 -14.41 21.99
C PHE A 204 -15.40 -15.90 22.22
N PRO A 205 -15.22 -16.36 23.48
CA PRO A 205 -15.34 -17.78 23.78
C PRO A 205 -16.76 -18.24 23.42
N LYS A 206 -16.87 -19.34 22.67
CA LYS A 206 -18.17 -19.99 22.41
C LYS A 206 -18.84 -20.22 23.77
N SER A 207 -19.96 -19.54 23.99
CA SER A 207 -20.83 -19.79 25.14
C SER A 207 -21.25 -21.26 25.09
N ARG A 208 -20.97 -21.99 26.17
CA ARG A 208 -21.47 -23.34 26.40
C ARG A 208 -22.98 -23.34 26.58
#